data_AF-A0A1X4NIL1-F1
#
_entry.id   AF-A0A1X4NIL1-F1
#
_cell.length_a   1.000
_cell.length_b   1.000
_cell.length_c   1.000
_cell.angle_alpha   90.00
_cell.angle_beta   90.00
_cell.angle_gamma   90.00
#
_symmetry.space_group_name_H-M   'P 1'
#
loop_
_entity.id
_entity.type
_entity.pdbx_description
1 polymer ?
#
loop_
_entity_poly.entity_id
_entity_poly.type
_entity_poly.pdbx_seq_one_letter_code
_entity_poly.pdbx_strand_id
1 'polypeptide(L)'
;MSAGEARTHFRDAVAYLRGSDMARSILEELSDLPERVMIKIGSDIEPKYRHPKADDGIDGGIVEWNPDMSLDVFDSPRERPNAAWVRNKKERYGLFWRKSRQIREYGTLSPAIALIHELGHAYQFFGDRDGYRQAMKTVGSPQEDNVVGGIETVVITELRQLGHNEGIRWYYGHTA
;
A
#
# COMPACT_ATOMS: atom_id res chain seq x y z
N MET A 1 -18.74 -5.02 9.37
CA MET A 1 -18.98 -3.76 8.62
C MET A 1 -20.21 -3.90 7.74
N SER A 2 -21.09 -2.89 7.70
CA SER A 2 -22.21 -2.85 6.76
C SER A 2 -21.75 -2.44 5.35
N ALA A 3 -22.54 -2.77 4.32
CA ALA A 3 -22.22 -2.37 2.94
C ALA A 3 -22.17 -0.84 2.74
N GLY A 4 -23.00 -0.10 3.47
CA GLY A 4 -23.01 1.37 3.42
C GLY A 4 -21.75 2.00 4.02
N GLU A 5 -21.27 1.47 5.14
CA GLU A 5 -20.01 1.87 5.76
C GLU A 5 -18.82 1.55 4.85
N ALA A 6 -18.76 0.32 4.31
CA ALA A 6 -17.69 -0.09 3.40
C ALA A 6 -17.59 0.84 2.17
N ARG A 7 -18.73 1.18 1.56
CA ARG A 7 -18.77 2.11 0.42
C ARG A 7 -18.31 3.52 0.79
N THR A 8 -18.63 3.98 2.00
CA THR A 8 -18.21 5.29 2.50
C THR A 8 -16.71 5.33 2.69
N HIS A 9 -16.14 4.36 3.40
CA HIS A 9 -14.69 4.24 3.59
C HIS A 9 -13.94 4.21 2.26
N PHE A 10 -14.42 3.40 1.30
CA PHE A 10 -13.79 3.32 -0.01
C PHE A 10 -13.84 4.64 -0.76
N ARG A 11 -15.01 5.30 -0.80
CA ARG A 11 -15.15 6.61 -1.46
C ARG A 11 -14.22 7.64 -0.83
N ASP A 12 -14.13 7.67 0.48
CA ASP A 12 -13.33 8.66 1.21
C ASP A 12 -11.82 8.38 1.00
N ALA A 13 -11.40 7.11 0.97
CA ALA A 13 -10.03 6.73 0.61
C ALA A 13 -9.68 7.10 -0.84
N VAL A 14 -10.58 6.85 -1.80
CA VAL A 14 -10.38 7.26 -3.21
C VAL A 14 -10.33 8.78 -3.34
N ALA A 15 -11.19 9.52 -2.65
CA ALA A 15 -11.17 10.98 -2.65
C ALA A 15 -9.87 11.53 -2.08
N TYR A 16 -9.36 10.94 -0.99
CA TYR A 16 -8.07 11.25 -0.40
C TYR A 16 -6.91 10.99 -1.39
N LEU A 17 -6.87 9.79 -1.98
CA LEU A 17 -5.82 9.38 -2.92
C LEU A 17 -5.77 10.26 -4.17
N ARG A 18 -6.92 10.75 -4.65
CA ARG A 18 -6.99 11.69 -5.79
C ARG A 18 -6.28 13.03 -5.57
N GLY A 19 -5.84 13.33 -4.35
CA GLY A 19 -4.92 14.43 -4.08
C GLY A 19 -3.53 14.21 -4.69
N SER A 20 -3.11 12.96 -4.90
CA SER A 20 -1.86 12.60 -5.60
C SER A 20 -2.14 12.43 -7.10
N ASP A 21 -1.27 13.02 -7.93
CA ASP A 21 -1.33 12.88 -9.39
C ASP A 21 -1.05 11.43 -9.82
N MET A 22 -0.05 10.79 -9.19
CA MET A 22 0.27 9.37 -9.42
C MET A 22 -0.92 8.45 -9.07
N ALA A 23 -1.49 8.61 -7.88
CA ALA A 23 -2.63 7.79 -7.46
C ALA A 23 -3.86 8.05 -8.32
N ARG A 24 -4.09 9.30 -8.76
CA ARG A 24 -5.17 9.63 -9.69
C ARG A 24 -5.00 8.90 -11.03
N SER A 25 -3.80 8.91 -11.61
CA SER A 25 -3.52 8.19 -12.88
C SER A 25 -3.85 6.71 -12.76
N ILE A 26 -3.35 6.05 -11.70
CA ILE A 26 -3.60 4.61 -11.48
C ILE A 26 -5.10 4.33 -11.31
N LEU A 27 -5.81 5.15 -10.53
CA LEU A 27 -7.24 4.99 -10.32
C LEU A 27 -8.04 5.15 -11.61
N GLU A 28 -7.66 6.10 -12.47
CA GLU A 28 -8.28 6.32 -13.77
C GLU A 28 -8.00 5.16 -14.73
N GLU A 29 -6.73 4.76 -14.87
CA GLU A 29 -6.31 3.67 -15.73
C GLU A 29 -7.00 2.35 -15.36
N LEU A 30 -7.06 2.00 -14.06
CA LEU A 30 -7.75 0.80 -13.60
C LEU A 30 -9.27 0.87 -13.78
N SER A 31 -9.87 2.06 -13.73
CA SER A 31 -11.32 2.24 -13.93
C SER A 31 -11.73 2.11 -15.40
N ASP A 32 -10.82 2.42 -16.32
CA ASP A 32 -11.04 2.38 -17.76
C ASP A 32 -10.77 1.00 -18.38
N LEU A 33 -10.24 0.05 -17.59
CA LEU A 33 -10.01 -1.32 -18.05
C LEU A 33 -11.33 -2.02 -18.39
N PRO A 34 -11.37 -2.82 -19.48
CA PRO A 34 -12.54 -3.64 -19.80
C PRO A 34 -12.71 -4.77 -18.78
N GLU A 35 -11.62 -5.26 -18.18
CA GLU A 35 -11.64 -6.21 -17.08
C GLU A 35 -11.95 -5.54 -15.74
N ARG A 36 -12.73 -6.23 -14.90
CA ARG A 36 -13.10 -5.70 -13.59
C ARG A 36 -12.12 -6.19 -12.52
N VAL A 37 -11.52 -5.24 -11.80
CA VAL A 37 -10.88 -5.50 -10.50
C VAL A 37 -11.95 -5.47 -9.43
N MET A 38 -12.13 -6.58 -8.71
CA MET A 38 -13.07 -6.62 -7.58
C MET A 38 -12.39 -6.05 -6.33
N ILE A 39 -13.07 -5.17 -5.60
CA ILE A 39 -12.58 -4.67 -4.31
C ILE A 39 -13.44 -5.24 -3.20
N LYS A 40 -12.82 -6.05 -2.34
CA LYS A 40 -13.44 -6.63 -1.15
C LYS A 40 -12.98 -5.87 0.08
N ILE A 41 -13.95 -5.36 0.83
CA ILE A 41 -13.72 -4.44 1.95
C ILE A 41 -14.16 -5.13 3.25
N GLY A 42 -13.31 -5.16 4.26
CA GLY A 42 -13.63 -5.77 5.55
C GLY A 42 -12.64 -5.40 6.65
N SER A 43 -13.15 -5.28 7.87
CA SER A 43 -12.41 -4.90 9.07
C SER A 43 -11.49 -5.99 9.61
N ASP A 44 -11.69 -7.24 9.18
CA ASP A 44 -10.98 -8.45 9.58
C ASP A 44 -10.10 -9.03 8.45
N ILE A 45 -9.92 -8.26 7.39
CA ILE A 45 -9.18 -8.65 6.19
C ILE A 45 -7.74 -8.15 6.31
N GLU A 46 -6.77 -8.97 5.90
CA GLU A 46 -5.41 -8.51 5.66
C GLU A 46 -5.33 -7.97 4.23
N PRO A 47 -4.88 -6.71 4.02
CA PRO A 47 -4.74 -6.14 2.70
C PRO A 47 -3.85 -7.01 1.80
N LYS A 48 -4.34 -7.31 0.60
CA LYS A 48 -3.57 -7.98 -0.45
C LYS A 48 -4.29 -7.91 -1.79
N TYR A 49 -3.52 -7.93 -2.87
CA TYR A 49 -4.00 -8.23 -4.20
C TYR A 49 -3.90 -9.73 -4.49
N ARG A 50 -4.99 -10.28 -5.03
CA ARG A 50 -5.09 -11.67 -5.47
C ARG A 50 -5.30 -11.72 -6.97
N HIS A 51 -4.39 -12.38 -7.68
CA HIS A 51 -4.48 -12.58 -9.12
C HIS A 51 -5.76 -13.34 -9.52
N PRO A 52 -6.28 -13.05 -10.72
CA PRO A 52 -7.36 -13.83 -11.29
C PRO A 52 -6.88 -15.26 -11.59
N LYS A 53 -7.64 -16.25 -11.11
CA LYS A 53 -7.52 -17.66 -11.47
C LYS A 53 -8.53 -17.99 -12.57
N ALA A 54 -8.25 -19.05 -13.32
CA ALA A 54 -9.07 -19.47 -14.46
C ALA A 54 -10.55 -19.75 -14.11
N ASP A 55 -10.84 -20.02 -12.83
CA ASP A 55 -12.16 -20.36 -12.28
C ASP A 55 -12.85 -19.19 -11.55
N ASP A 56 -12.18 -18.05 -11.37
CA ASP A 56 -12.72 -16.93 -10.59
C ASP A 56 -13.87 -16.19 -11.29
N GLY A 57 -13.96 -16.26 -12.61
CA GLY A 57 -14.91 -15.47 -13.40
C GLY A 57 -14.70 -13.95 -13.31
N ILE A 58 -13.55 -13.51 -12.78
CA ILE A 58 -13.13 -12.13 -12.65
C ILE A 58 -11.78 -12.00 -13.35
N ASP A 59 -11.72 -11.25 -14.45
CA ASP A 59 -10.52 -11.15 -15.28
C ASP A 59 -9.44 -10.23 -14.70
N GLY A 60 -9.82 -9.38 -13.74
CA GLY A 60 -8.93 -8.37 -13.13
C GLY A 60 -8.44 -8.66 -11.71
N GLY A 61 -8.75 -9.83 -11.17
CA GLY A 61 -8.36 -10.21 -9.80
C GLY A 61 -9.18 -9.51 -8.71
N ILE A 62 -8.72 -9.67 -7.47
CA ILE A 62 -9.39 -9.17 -6.27
C ILE A 62 -8.40 -8.38 -5.42
N VAL A 63 -8.71 -7.13 -5.14
CA VAL A 63 -8.08 -6.35 -4.07
C VAL A 63 -8.86 -6.56 -2.79
N GLU A 64 -8.21 -7.15 -1.79
CA GLU A 64 -8.71 -7.25 -0.43
C GLU A 64 -8.17 -6.06 0.37
N TRP A 65 -9.05 -5.30 1.03
CA TRP A 65 -8.68 -4.06 1.71
C TRP A 65 -9.40 -3.91 3.06
N ASN A 66 -8.66 -3.41 4.05
CA ASN A 66 -9.16 -3.14 5.39
C ASN A 66 -9.09 -1.64 5.70
N PRO A 67 -10.24 -0.96 5.82
CA PRO A 67 -10.27 0.48 6.06
C PRO A 67 -9.89 0.88 7.49
N ASP A 68 -9.77 -0.09 8.40
CA ASP A 68 -9.41 0.14 9.81
C ASP A 68 -7.92 -0.13 10.07
N MET A 69 -7.22 -0.77 9.11
CA MET A 69 -5.83 -1.17 9.26
C MET A 69 -4.87 -0.09 8.77
N SER A 70 -4.18 0.55 9.71
CA SER A 70 -2.98 1.35 9.41
C SER A 70 -1.74 0.49 9.56
N LEU A 71 -0.72 0.72 8.73
CA LEU A 71 0.54 -0.03 8.79
C LEU A 71 1.63 0.82 9.42
N ASP A 72 2.29 0.29 10.44
CA ASP A 72 3.50 0.91 10.98
C ASP A 72 4.65 0.76 9.98
N VAL A 73 5.37 1.85 9.72
CA VAL A 73 6.59 1.82 8.87
C VAL A 73 7.84 1.90 9.71
N PHE A 74 8.89 1.20 9.29
CA PHE A 74 10.12 1.06 10.06
C PHE A 74 11.32 1.59 9.28
N ASP A 75 12.18 2.37 9.95
CA ASP A 75 13.45 2.83 9.38
C ASP A 75 14.58 1.86 9.76
N SER A 76 15.33 1.36 8.76
CA SER A 76 16.60 0.69 9.00
C SER A 76 17.66 1.72 9.40
N PRO A 77 18.40 1.55 10.52
CA PRO A 77 19.44 2.49 10.93
C PRO A 77 20.58 2.67 9.91
N ARG A 78 20.72 1.76 8.93
CA ARG A 78 21.80 1.79 7.92
C ARG A 78 21.47 2.62 6.68
N GLU A 79 20.18 2.87 6.42
CA GLU A 79 19.70 3.53 5.20
C GLU A 79 18.68 4.58 5.61
N ARG A 80 19.16 5.71 6.14
CA ARG A 80 18.33 6.85 6.54
C ARG A 80 18.30 7.91 5.42
N PRO A 81 17.28 7.94 4.57
CA PRO A 81 17.08 9.06 3.68
C PRO A 81 16.53 10.26 4.46
N ASN A 82 17.04 11.45 4.16
CA ASN A 82 16.63 12.72 4.80
C ASN A 82 15.12 13.02 4.67
N ALA A 83 14.42 12.37 3.72
CA ALA A 83 13.01 12.54 3.44
C ALA A 83 12.06 11.75 4.37
N ALA A 84 12.56 10.87 5.24
CA ALA A 84 11.69 9.99 6.02
C ALA A 84 10.73 10.76 6.95
N TRP A 85 11.10 11.95 7.46
CA TRP A 85 10.48 12.59 8.64
C TRP A 85 8.97 12.88 8.53
N VAL A 86 8.17 12.25 9.40
CA VAL A 86 6.75 12.58 9.64
C VAL A 86 6.49 12.95 11.11
N ARG A 87 5.44 13.74 11.36
CA ARG A 87 5.07 14.30 12.68
C ARG A 87 4.32 13.33 13.60
N ASN A 88 3.76 12.22 13.11
CA ASN A 88 2.95 11.24 13.88
C ASN A 88 3.80 10.19 14.65
N LYS A 89 4.91 10.59 15.25
CA LYS A 89 5.84 9.65 15.89
C LYS A 89 5.37 9.20 17.27
N LYS A 90 5.45 7.89 17.51
CA LYS A 90 5.59 7.32 18.86
C LYS A 90 7.03 6.85 19.02
N GLU A 91 7.84 7.59 19.79
CA GLU A 91 9.15 7.09 20.19
C GLU A 91 8.95 5.93 21.18
N ARG A 92 9.10 4.68 20.73
CA ARG A 92 9.09 3.53 21.65
C ARG A 92 10.51 3.19 22.04
N TYR A 93 10.92 3.69 23.21
CA TYR A 93 12.15 3.26 23.86
C TYR A 93 11.98 1.81 24.32
N GLY A 94 12.78 0.89 23.77
CA GLY A 94 12.92 -0.44 24.35
C GLY A 94 13.48 -0.30 25.77
N LEU A 95 12.66 -0.63 26.78
CA LEU A 95 13.16 -0.96 28.12
C LEU A 95 14.20 -2.07 27.94
N PHE A 96 15.29 -2.06 28.71
CA PHE A 96 16.41 -3.02 28.74
C PHE A 96 17.70 -2.62 27.97
N TRP A 97 18.50 -1.79 28.65
CA TRP A 97 19.93 -1.97 28.99
C TRP A 97 20.93 -2.64 28.02
N ARG A 98 20.73 -2.60 26.70
CA ARG A 98 21.83 -2.83 25.74
C ARG A 98 21.86 -1.76 24.65
N LYS A 99 23.06 -1.23 24.43
CA LYS A 99 23.42 -0.18 23.47
C LYS A 99 23.21 -0.59 22.01
N SER A 100 21.96 -0.77 21.59
CA SER A 100 21.57 -0.75 20.18
C SER A 100 20.26 0.02 20.07
N ARG A 101 20.38 1.33 19.84
CA ARG A 101 19.28 2.24 19.49
C ARG A 101 18.66 1.79 18.15
N GLN A 102 17.85 0.73 18.18
CA GLN A 102 16.94 0.41 17.08
C GLN A 102 15.69 1.25 17.29
N ILE A 103 15.64 2.38 16.58
CA ILE A 103 14.37 3.03 16.25
C ILE A 103 13.65 2.00 15.39
N ARG A 104 12.47 1.54 15.84
CA ARG A 104 11.71 0.53 15.10
C ARG A 104 10.63 1.24 14.29
N GLU A 105 9.70 1.96 14.89
CA GLU A 105 8.57 2.56 14.16
C GLU A 105 8.84 4.04 13.81
N TYR A 106 8.48 4.46 12.59
CA TYR A 106 8.74 5.78 12.04
C TYR A 106 7.50 6.42 11.35
N GLY A 107 6.32 6.09 11.84
CA GLY A 107 5.04 6.66 11.38
C GLY A 107 4.09 5.56 10.95
N THR A 108 2.95 5.97 10.40
CA THR A 108 1.90 5.08 9.92
C THR A 108 1.58 5.39 8.47
N LEU A 109 1.35 4.36 7.68
CA LEU A 109 0.63 4.46 6.41
C LEU A 109 -0.85 4.36 6.70
N SER A 110 -1.63 5.32 6.19
CA SER A 110 -3.08 5.25 6.30
C SER A 110 -3.65 4.06 5.53
N PRO A 111 -4.87 3.61 5.86
CA PRO A 111 -5.57 2.59 5.09
C PRO A 111 -5.69 2.94 3.61
N ALA A 112 -5.77 4.23 3.26
CA ALA A 112 -5.80 4.68 1.87
C ALA A 112 -4.48 4.38 1.13
N ILE A 113 -3.33 4.50 1.81
CA ILE A 113 -2.05 4.08 1.22
C ILE A 113 -1.98 2.57 1.05
N ALA A 114 -2.52 1.78 2.00
CA ALA A 114 -2.63 0.33 1.80
C ALA A 114 -3.52 -0.01 0.59
N LEU A 115 -4.59 0.75 0.34
CA LEU A 115 -5.42 0.56 -0.85
C LEU A 115 -4.64 0.81 -2.15
N ILE A 116 -3.93 1.93 -2.27
CA ILE A 116 -3.18 2.23 -3.50
C ILE A 116 -2.00 1.28 -3.70
N HIS A 117 -1.44 0.73 -2.63
CA HIS A 117 -0.45 -0.36 -2.70
C HIS A 117 -1.03 -1.57 -3.44
N GLU A 118 -2.17 -2.08 -3.01
CA GLU A 118 -2.81 -3.23 -3.66
C GLU A 118 -3.29 -2.93 -5.08
N LEU A 119 -3.78 -1.71 -5.32
CA LEU A 119 -4.10 -1.26 -6.68
C LEU A 119 -2.85 -1.12 -7.55
N GLY A 120 -1.69 -0.81 -6.97
CA GLY A 120 -0.39 -0.83 -7.65
C GLY A 120 -0.03 -2.22 -8.15
N HIS A 121 -0.29 -3.27 -7.36
CA HIS A 121 -0.12 -4.66 -7.81
C HIS A 121 -1.07 -5.01 -8.97
N ALA A 122 -2.34 -4.58 -8.88
CA ALA A 122 -3.28 -4.75 -9.98
C ALA A 122 -2.78 -4.02 -11.24
N TYR A 123 -2.39 -2.76 -11.11
CA TYR A 123 -1.87 -1.93 -12.20
C TYR A 123 -0.65 -2.57 -12.89
N GLN A 124 0.32 -3.04 -12.10
CA GLN A 124 1.49 -3.74 -12.62
C GLN A 124 1.11 -5.02 -13.38
N PHE A 125 0.14 -5.79 -12.86
CA PHE A 125 -0.36 -6.98 -13.53
C PHE A 125 -0.99 -6.65 -14.90
N PHE A 126 -1.73 -5.56 -15.02
CA PHE A 126 -2.33 -5.16 -16.31
C PHE A 126 -1.33 -4.55 -17.29
N GLY A 127 -0.34 -3.82 -16.79
CA GLY A 127 0.70 -3.20 -17.64
C GLY A 127 1.57 -4.22 -18.38
N ASP A 128 1.88 -5.36 -17.74
CA ASP A 128 2.62 -6.45 -18.37
C ASP A 128 2.25 -7.82 -17.76
N ARG A 129 1.13 -8.39 -18.22
CA ARG A 129 0.62 -9.68 -17.69
C ARG A 129 1.64 -10.80 -17.81
N ASP A 130 2.35 -10.87 -18.93
CA ASP A 130 3.25 -11.99 -19.23
C ASP A 130 4.57 -11.84 -18.49
N GLY A 131 5.17 -10.65 -18.46
CA GLY A 131 6.35 -10.35 -17.66
C GLY A 131 6.08 -10.49 -16.16
N TYR A 132 4.91 -10.03 -15.69
CA TYR A 132 4.48 -10.20 -14.31
C TYR A 132 4.34 -11.69 -13.94
N ARG A 133 3.63 -12.48 -14.75
CA ARG A 133 3.50 -13.94 -14.53
C ARG A 133 4.85 -14.65 -14.56
N GLN A 134 5.78 -14.18 -15.39
CA GLN A 134 7.13 -14.75 -15.46
C GLN A 134 7.94 -14.42 -14.20
N ALA A 135 7.86 -13.18 -13.69
CA ALA A 135 8.50 -12.76 -12.44
C ALA A 135 7.97 -13.55 -11.22
N MET A 136 6.68 -13.88 -11.20
CA MET A 136 6.06 -14.66 -10.12
C MET A 136 6.46 -16.15 -10.11
N LYS A 137 6.87 -16.73 -11.24
CA LYS A 137 7.38 -18.10 -11.31
C LYS A 137 8.78 -18.24 -10.69
N THR A 138 9.54 -17.14 -10.64
CA THR A 138 10.78 -17.04 -9.88
C THR A 138 10.46 -16.69 -8.43
N VAL A 139 10.35 -17.72 -7.59
CA VAL A 139 10.05 -17.59 -6.15
C VAL A 139 10.92 -16.52 -5.48
N GLY A 140 10.28 -15.54 -4.84
CA GLY A 140 10.94 -14.52 -4.02
C GLY A 140 11.44 -13.28 -4.75
N SER A 141 10.88 -12.96 -5.93
CA SER A 141 11.25 -11.78 -6.72
C SER A 141 11.04 -10.47 -5.94
N PRO A 142 12.11 -9.74 -5.57
CA PRO A 142 12.03 -8.41 -4.96
C PRO A 142 11.49 -7.34 -5.93
N GLN A 143 11.27 -7.67 -7.20
CA GLN A 143 10.90 -6.70 -8.24
C GLN A 143 9.44 -6.24 -8.14
N GLU A 144 8.55 -7.05 -7.58
CA GLU A 144 7.14 -6.66 -7.41
C GLU A 144 7.01 -5.54 -6.36
N ASP A 145 7.58 -5.78 -5.17
CA ASP A 145 7.62 -4.80 -4.09
C ASP A 145 8.39 -3.53 -4.47
N ASN A 146 9.38 -3.63 -5.35
CA ASN A 146 10.16 -2.46 -5.79
C ASN A 146 9.33 -1.49 -6.66
N VAL A 147 8.48 -2.00 -7.57
CA VAL A 147 7.63 -1.15 -8.42
C VAL A 147 6.53 -0.52 -7.59
N VAL A 148 5.82 -1.32 -6.79
CA VAL A 148 4.73 -0.81 -5.94
C VAL A 148 5.28 0.11 -4.85
N GLY A 149 6.44 -0.20 -4.26
CA GLY A 149 7.13 0.69 -3.32
C GLY A 149 7.55 2.03 -3.94
N GLY A 150 7.90 2.02 -5.23
CA GLY A 150 8.13 3.24 -6.01
C GLY A 150 6.86 4.08 -6.15
N ILE A 151 5.74 3.45 -6.50
CA ILE A 151 4.42 4.11 -6.58
C ILE A 151 4.05 4.74 -5.23
N GLU A 152 4.10 3.96 -4.14
CA GLU A 152 3.82 4.44 -2.80
C GLU A 152 4.64 5.68 -2.45
N THR A 153 5.96 5.62 -2.70
CA THR A 153 6.88 6.71 -2.36
C THR A 153 6.49 8.00 -3.08
N VAL A 154 6.12 7.92 -4.36
CA VAL A 154 5.65 9.08 -5.13
C VAL A 154 4.33 9.61 -4.57
N VAL A 155 3.34 8.73 -4.38
CA VAL A 155 2.01 9.10 -3.86
C VAL A 155 2.13 9.78 -2.50
N ILE A 156 2.90 9.20 -1.58
CA ILE A 156 3.14 9.77 -0.25
C ILE A 156 3.82 11.13 -0.35
N THR A 157 4.81 11.26 -1.23
CA THR A 157 5.54 12.53 -1.41
C THR A 157 4.61 13.64 -1.89
N GLU A 158 3.75 13.35 -2.86
CA GLU A 158 2.73 14.28 -3.37
C GLU A 158 1.72 14.67 -2.28
N LEU A 159 1.18 13.68 -1.55
CA LEU A 159 0.23 13.94 -0.46
C LEU A 159 0.86 14.77 0.67
N ARG A 160 2.14 14.55 0.98
CA ARG A 160 2.88 15.37 1.96
C ARG A 160 3.07 16.82 1.51
N GLN A 161 3.23 17.06 0.20
CA GLN A 161 3.28 18.44 -0.33
C GLN A 161 1.94 19.18 -0.14
N LEU A 162 0.83 18.44 -0.07
CA LEU A 162 -0.50 18.97 0.27
C LEU A 162 -0.74 19.09 1.78
N GLY A 163 0.26 18.80 2.61
CA GLY A 163 0.17 18.91 4.07
C GLY A 163 -0.35 17.66 4.78
N HIS A 164 -0.55 16.54 4.08
CA HIS A 164 -0.86 15.27 4.72
C HIS A 164 0.36 14.67 5.42
N ASN A 165 0.13 13.85 6.44
CA ASN A 165 1.19 13.29 7.27
C ASN A 165 1.22 11.75 7.16
N GLU A 166 1.71 11.25 6.03
CA GLU A 166 1.84 9.83 5.70
C GLU A 166 3.27 9.31 5.93
N GLY A 167 3.45 8.12 6.48
CA GLY A 167 4.78 7.47 6.56
C GLY A 167 5.38 7.19 5.18
N ILE A 168 6.70 7.11 5.03
CA ILE A 168 7.35 6.60 3.79
C ILE A 168 7.91 5.21 4.08
N ARG A 169 7.65 4.25 3.19
CA ARG A 169 8.14 2.89 3.31
C ARG A 169 9.63 2.79 2.97
N TRP A 170 10.38 2.10 3.84
CA TRP A 170 11.71 1.55 3.53
C TRP A 170 11.83 0.05 3.88
N TYR A 171 11.04 -0.46 4.83
CA TYR A 171 10.94 -1.90 5.16
C TYR A 171 9.59 -2.25 5.81
N TYR A 172 9.11 -3.50 5.62
CA TYR A 172 7.93 -4.04 6.30
C TYR A 172 8.27 -4.67 7.66
N GLY A 173 7.48 -4.37 8.68
CA GLY A 173 7.25 -5.27 9.79
C GLY A 173 5.75 -5.42 9.97
N HIS A 174 5.21 -6.63 9.84
CA HIS A 174 3.84 -6.89 10.26
C HIS A 174 3.83 -6.87 11.80
N THR A 175 3.16 -5.90 12.40
CA THR A 175 2.83 -5.96 13.83
C THR A 175 1.56 -6.80 13.97
N ALA A 176 1.71 -7.94 14.66
CA ALA A 176 0.61 -8.81 15.04
C ALA A 176 -0.20 -8.22 16.20
#